data_AF-A0A086XU63-F1
#
_entry.id   AF-A0A086XU63-F1
#
_cell.length_a   1.000
_cell.length_b   1.000
_cell.length_c   1.000
_cell.angle_alpha   90.00
_cell.angle_beta   90.00
_cell.angle_gamma   90.00
#
_symmetry.space_group_name_H-M   'P 1'
#
loop_
_entity.id
_entity.type
_entity.pdbx_description
1 polymer ?
#
loop_
_entity_poly.entity_id
_entity_poly.type
_entity_poly.pdbx_seq_one_letter_code
_entity_poly.pdbx_strand_id
1 'polypeptide(L)'
;MAGGLRLVVALVVGLCGAWWVGPAAAGLIGDVEAVTLRVGERAVIGGVTGPCGRLPNRAALRGAVTRTGSIGFGAEGLRKARGCGGPTPAIEVLFTAERPGTETLRVLGRKIGVRVTP
;
A
#
# COMPACT_ATOMS: atom_id res chain seq x y z
N MET A 1 56.27 -37.80 -21.37
CA MET A 1 56.35 -37.09 -20.08
C MET A 1 55.39 -35.91 -20.14
N ALA A 2 54.53 -35.77 -19.13
CA ALA A 2 53.56 -34.69 -18.85
C ALA A 2 52.46 -34.44 -19.92
N GLY A 3 51.15 -34.52 -19.66
CA GLY A 3 50.42 -34.45 -18.39
C GLY A 3 49.94 -33.03 -18.10
N GLY A 4 48.62 -32.82 -18.10
CA GLY A 4 47.93 -31.58 -17.71
C GLY A 4 46.88 -31.18 -18.73
N LEU A 5 45.63 -31.66 -18.69
CA LEU A 5 44.61 -31.41 -17.67
C LEU A 5 44.68 -29.97 -17.14
N ARG A 6 43.80 -29.08 -17.62
CA ARG A 6 43.03 -28.17 -16.76
C ARG A 6 41.97 -27.34 -17.50
N LEU A 7 40.76 -27.49 -16.97
CA LEU A 7 39.62 -26.56 -16.91
C LEU A 7 39.03 -26.02 -18.22
N VAL A 8 37.99 -26.73 -18.66
CA VAL A 8 36.78 -26.10 -19.21
C VAL A 8 36.17 -25.26 -18.09
N VAL A 9 36.33 -23.95 -18.13
CA VAL A 9 35.56 -23.03 -17.29
C VAL A 9 34.17 -22.95 -17.91
N ALA A 10 33.27 -23.82 -17.43
CA ALA A 10 31.84 -23.66 -17.64
C ALA A 10 31.39 -22.42 -16.84
N LEU A 11 31.39 -21.25 -17.49
CA LEU A 11 30.77 -20.05 -16.97
C LEU A 11 29.24 -20.25 -17.03
N VAL A 12 28.69 -20.97 -16.06
CA VAL A 12 27.25 -20.98 -15.81
C VAL A 12 26.91 -19.60 -15.24
N VAL A 13 26.64 -18.64 -16.12
CA VAL A 13 25.94 -17.41 -15.74
C VAL A 13 24.50 -17.80 -15.46
N GLY A 14 24.28 -18.36 -14.27
CA GLY A 14 22.97 -18.46 -13.69
C GLY A 14 22.47 -17.04 -13.45
N LEU A 15 21.72 -16.51 -14.41
CA LEU A 15 20.76 -15.42 -14.22
C LEU A 15 19.64 -15.93 -13.29
N CYS A 16 19.98 -16.19 -12.02
CA CYS A 16 19.02 -16.04 -10.95
C CYS A 16 18.69 -14.57 -10.94
N GLY A 17 17.58 -14.22 -11.61
CA GLY A 17 17.02 -12.88 -11.58
C GLY A 17 16.99 -12.42 -10.12
N ALA A 18 17.88 -11.51 -9.78
CA ALA A 18 17.74 -10.72 -8.58
C ALA A 18 16.62 -9.74 -8.90
N TRP A 19 15.39 -10.14 -8.62
CA TRP A 19 14.26 -9.22 -8.49
C TRP A 19 14.54 -8.43 -7.22
N TRP A 20 15.48 -7.48 -7.34
CA TRP A 20 15.55 -6.32 -6.48
C TRP A 20 14.28 -5.52 -6.71
N VAL A 21 13.19 -5.98 -6.09
CA VAL A 21 12.09 -5.11 -5.72
C VAL A 21 12.70 -4.17 -4.69
N GLY A 22 13.19 -3.03 -5.15
CA GLY A 22 13.69 -1.98 -4.28
C GLY A 22 12.63 -1.63 -3.22
N PRO A 23 13.03 -1.10 -2.06
CA PRO A 23 12.06 -0.66 -1.06
C PRO A 23 11.13 0.34 -1.73
N ALA A 24 9.82 0.06 -1.71
CA ALA A 24 8.81 0.98 -2.20
C ALA A 24 9.08 2.34 -1.54
N ALA A 25 9.53 3.32 -2.33
CA ALA A 25 9.70 4.67 -1.86
C ALA A 25 8.40 5.06 -1.16
N ALA A 26 8.48 5.40 0.13
CA ALA A 26 7.34 5.77 0.94
C ALA A 26 6.59 6.91 0.24
N GLY A 27 5.56 6.54 -0.52
CA GLY A 27 4.80 7.47 -1.34
C GLY A 27 4.09 8.47 -0.45
N LEU A 28 3.89 9.68 -0.97
CA LEU A 28 3.01 10.64 -0.32
C LEU A 28 1.58 10.11 -0.40
N ILE A 29 1.02 9.70 0.74
CA ILE A 29 -0.34 9.19 0.83
C ILE A 29 -1.30 10.38 0.79
N GLY A 30 -2.02 10.50 -0.33
CA GLY A 30 -3.11 11.46 -0.50
C GLY A 30 -4.41 10.97 0.13
N ASP A 31 -5.24 11.91 0.59
CA ASP A 31 -6.63 11.62 0.95
C ASP A 31 -7.53 11.90 -0.25
N VAL A 32 -8.47 11.00 -0.51
CA VAL A 32 -9.52 11.23 -1.51
C VAL A 32 -10.85 11.47 -0.82
N GLU A 33 -11.67 12.34 -1.39
CA GLU A 33 -13.03 12.61 -0.89
C GLU A 33 -14.06 11.69 -1.53
N ALA A 34 -13.78 11.24 -2.76
CA ALA A 34 -14.59 10.24 -3.44
C ALA A 34 -13.73 9.33 -4.32
N VAL A 35 -14.14 8.07 -4.44
CA VAL A 35 -13.50 7.09 -5.32
C VAL A 35 -14.58 6.31 -6.08
N THR A 36 -14.33 6.09 -7.37
CA THR A 36 -15.15 5.18 -8.19
C THR A 36 -14.30 3.99 -8.58
N LEU A 37 -14.77 2.78 -8.29
CA LEU A 37 -14.05 1.52 -8.52
C LEU A 37 -14.98 0.50 -9.16
N ARG A 38 -14.41 -0.48 -9.85
CA ARG A 38 -15.13 -1.68 -10.29
C ARG A 38 -15.04 -2.77 -9.24
N VAL A 39 -15.98 -3.71 -9.28
CA VAL A 39 -15.90 -4.92 -8.45
C VAL A 39 -14.60 -5.66 -8.74
N GLY A 40 -13.83 -5.97 -7.69
CA GLY A 40 -12.50 -6.57 -7.77
C GLY A 40 -11.34 -5.57 -7.82
N GLU A 41 -11.61 -4.27 -7.97
CA GLU A 41 -10.58 -3.24 -7.89
C GLU A 41 -10.31 -2.81 -6.44
N ARG A 42 -9.10 -2.27 -6.24
CA ARG A 42 -8.65 -1.73 -4.97
C ARG A 42 -7.99 -0.37 -5.18
N ALA A 43 -8.22 0.56 -4.27
CA ALA A 43 -7.57 1.86 -4.30
C ALA A 43 -7.22 2.36 -2.90
N VAL A 44 -6.17 3.18 -2.84
CA VAL A 44 -5.80 3.90 -1.61
C VAL A 44 -6.76 5.06 -1.42
N ILE A 45 -7.53 5.02 -0.33
CA ILE A 45 -8.52 6.04 0.00
C ILE A 45 -8.04 7.07 1.02
N GLY A 46 -6.89 6.81 1.65
CA GLY A 46 -6.27 7.73 2.59
C GLY A 46 -5.10 7.10 3.32
N GLY A 47 -4.59 7.83 4.32
CA GLY A 47 -3.49 7.37 5.17
C GLY A 47 -3.77 7.61 6.63
N VAL A 48 -3.60 6.58 7.47
CA VAL A 48 -3.63 6.72 8.93
C VAL A 48 -2.28 7.26 9.39
N THR A 49 -2.25 8.38 10.10
CA THR A 49 -1.03 8.89 10.73
C THR A 49 -0.93 8.44 12.18
N GLY A 50 0.29 8.14 12.62
CA GLY A 50 0.57 7.98 14.05
C GLY A 50 0.83 9.33 14.73
N PRO A 51 1.32 9.30 15.98
CA PRO A 51 1.88 10.48 16.63
C PRO A 51 2.97 11.11 15.75
N CYS A 52 3.13 12.43 15.77
CA CYS A 52 4.12 13.12 14.94
C CYS A 52 5.50 12.45 15.00
N GLY A 53 6.04 12.05 13.85
CA GLY A 53 7.33 11.36 13.72
C GLY A 53 7.32 9.87 14.07
N ARG A 54 6.16 9.27 14.41
CA ARG A 54 6.02 7.83 14.68
C ARG A 54 4.99 7.19 13.76
N LEU A 55 5.33 6.02 13.27
CA LEU A 55 4.41 5.19 12.51
C LEU A 55 3.27 4.71 13.42
N PRO A 56 2.01 4.72 12.95
CA PRO A 56 0.91 4.18 13.74
C PRO A 56 1.07 2.67 13.93
N ASN A 57 0.61 2.17 15.07
CA ASN A 57 0.62 0.73 15.34
C ASN A 57 -0.40 0.03 14.44
N ARG A 58 0.08 -0.75 13.46
CA ARG A 58 -0.76 -1.51 12.52
C ARG A 58 -1.74 -2.44 13.23
N ALA A 59 -1.34 -3.06 14.35
CA ALA A 59 -2.20 -3.97 15.10
C ALA A 59 -3.40 -3.26 15.76
N ALA A 60 -3.28 -1.95 16.01
CA ALA A 60 -4.36 -1.12 16.54
C ALA A 60 -5.31 -0.61 15.43
N LEU A 61 -4.94 -0.76 14.16
CA LEU A 61 -5.78 -0.32 13.05
C LEU A 61 -6.94 -1.30 12.86
N ARG A 62 -8.15 -0.75 12.80
CA ARG A 62 -9.38 -1.49 12.52
C ARG A 62 -9.99 -0.96 11.25
N GLY A 63 -10.32 -1.86 10.32
CA GLY A 63 -11.11 -1.51 9.15
C GLY A 63 -12.52 -1.07 9.56
N ALA A 64 -13.12 -0.15 8.82
CA ALA A 64 -14.54 0.15 8.97
C ALA A 64 -15.36 -0.97 8.32
N VAL A 65 -16.53 -1.26 8.89
CA VAL A 65 -17.52 -2.13 8.25
C VAL A 65 -18.10 -1.39 7.06
N THR A 66 -18.04 -1.99 5.87
CA THR A 66 -18.60 -1.42 4.64
C THR A 66 -19.51 -2.44 3.97
N ARG A 67 -20.51 -1.98 3.22
CA ARG A 67 -21.45 -2.86 2.50
C ARG A 67 -20.96 -3.19 1.08
N THR A 68 -20.16 -2.29 0.52
CA THR A 68 -19.65 -2.34 -0.86
C THR A 68 -18.28 -3.03 -0.97
N GLY A 69 -17.62 -3.32 0.16
CA GLY A 69 -16.28 -3.90 0.15
C GLY A 69 -15.65 -4.13 1.52
N SER A 70 -14.33 -4.10 1.55
CA SER A 70 -13.52 -4.22 2.77
C SER A 70 -12.41 -3.19 2.81
N ILE A 71 -12.02 -2.80 4.04
CA ILE A 71 -10.91 -1.88 4.28
C ILE A 71 -9.69 -2.68 4.72
N GLY A 72 -8.61 -2.56 3.96
CA GLY A 72 -7.29 -3.10 4.27
C GLY A 72 -6.29 -2.01 4.60
N PHE A 73 -5.12 -2.42 5.10
CA PHE A 73 -4.01 -1.52 5.38
C PHE A 73 -2.82 -1.89 4.51
N GLY A 74 -2.36 -0.93 3.71
CA GLY A 74 -1.34 -1.10 2.68
C GLY A 74 0.07 -0.86 3.19
N ALA A 75 0.88 -0.24 2.34
CA ALA A 75 2.27 0.08 2.67
C ALA A 75 2.38 1.21 3.69
N GLU A 76 3.58 1.35 4.24
CA GLU A 76 3.96 2.49 5.05
C GLU A 76 4.43 3.60 4.11
N GLY A 77 3.95 4.81 4.36
CA GLY A 77 4.21 5.98 3.55
C GLY A 77 4.35 7.23 4.40
N LEU A 78 4.38 8.37 3.73
CA LEU A 78 4.39 9.67 4.39
C LEU A 78 3.10 10.41 4.06
N ARG A 79 2.52 11.10 5.04
CA ARG A 79 1.35 11.96 4.83
C ARG A 79 1.64 13.35 5.39
N LYS A 80 1.25 14.39 4.67
CA LYS A 80 1.40 15.76 5.14
C LYS A 80 0.36 16.05 6.22
N ALA A 81 0.76 15.99 7.49
CA ALA A 81 -0.10 16.29 8.62
C ALA A 81 0.15 17.74 9.07
N ARG A 82 -0.82 18.64 8.83
CA ARG A 82 -0.70 20.06 9.23
C ARG A 82 -0.41 20.23 10.73
N GLY A 83 -0.97 19.35 11.57
CA GLY A 83 -0.73 19.36 13.02
C GLY A 83 0.68 18.97 13.45
N CYS A 84 1.47 18.33 12.59
CA CYS A 84 2.84 17.91 12.89
C CYS A 84 3.91 18.76 12.20
N GLY A 85 3.52 19.80 11.44
CA GLY A 85 4.46 20.71 10.78
C GLY A 85 5.24 20.11 9.60
N GLY A 86 4.91 18.90 9.14
CA GLY A 86 5.72 18.23 8.12
C GLY A 86 5.15 16.89 7.62
N PRO A 87 5.94 16.15 6.82
CA PRO A 87 5.61 14.78 6.45
C PRO A 87 5.65 13.88 7.70
N THR A 88 4.54 13.23 7.99
CA THR A 88 4.37 12.32 9.13
C THR A 88 4.26 10.89 8.62
N PRO A 89 4.93 9.91 9.27
CA PRO A 89 4.74 8.50 8.95
C PRO A 89 3.28 8.07 9.03
N ALA A 90 2.81 7.42 7.97
CA ALA A 90 1.43 7.00 7.82
C ALA A 90 1.34 5.60 7.21
N ILE A 91 0.22 4.92 7.43
CA ILE A 91 -0.10 3.63 6.80
C ILE A 91 -1.26 3.84 5.83
N GLU A 92 -1.11 3.35 4.60
CA GLU A 92 -2.14 3.42 3.58
C GLU A 92 -3.41 2.71 4.02
N VAL A 93 -4.55 3.33 3.75
CA VAL A 93 -5.87 2.73 3.87
C VAL A 93 -6.34 2.36 2.49
N LEU A 94 -6.46 1.05 2.24
CA LEU A 94 -6.94 0.50 0.99
C LEU A 94 -8.41 0.17 1.13
N PHE A 95 -9.20 0.53 0.13
CA PHE A 95 -10.54 0.01 -0.04
C PHE A 95 -10.55 -0.99 -1.19
N THR A 96 -11.05 -2.19 -0.92
CA THR A 96 -11.26 -3.25 -1.91
C THR A 96 -12.75 -3.32 -2.22
N ALA A 97 -13.11 -3.11 -3.47
CA ALA A 97 -14.49 -3.16 -3.93
C ALA A 97 -14.93 -4.62 -4.16
N GLU A 98 -15.95 -5.06 -3.44
CA GLU A 98 -16.44 -6.45 -3.51
C GLU A 98 -17.85 -6.54 -4.08
N ARG A 99 -18.67 -5.49 -3.90
CA ARG A 99 -20.06 -5.47 -4.36
C ARG A 99 -20.42 -4.12 -4.95
N PRO A 100 -21.19 -4.09 -6.06
CA PRO A 100 -21.63 -2.84 -6.65
C PRO A 100 -22.57 -2.10 -5.71
N GLY A 101 -22.48 -0.77 -5.72
CA GLY A 101 -23.27 0.09 -4.86
C GLY A 101 -22.64 1.46 -4.64
N THR A 102 -23.35 2.35 -3.97
CA THR A 102 -22.81 3.65 -3.55
C THR A 102 -22.96 3.76 -2.04
N GLU A 103 -21.89 4.13 -1.36
CA GLU A 103 -21.83 4.22 0.09
C GLU A 103 -20.95 5.39 0.51
N THR A 104 -21.25 6.01 1.65
CA THR A 104 -20.35 7.00 2.26
C THR A 104 -19.68 6.38 3.47
N LEU A 105 -18.38 6.15 3.37
CA LEU A 105 -17.59 5.57 4.45
C LEU A 105 -17.06 6.66 5.36
N ARG A 106 -16.99 6.36 6.65
CA ARG A 106 -16.30 7.23 7.60
C ARG A 106 -14.94 6.63 7.95
N VAL A 107 -13.90 7.16 7.33
CA VAL A 107 -12.53 6.68 7.50
C VAL A 107 -11.73 7.80 8.18
N LEU A 108 -11.16 7.49 9.34
CA LEU A 108 -10.33 8.44 10.13
C LEU A 108 -11.04 9.77 10.43
N GLY A 109 -12.35 9.71 10.72
CA GLY A 109 -13.16 10.89 11.01
C GLY A 109 -13.59 11.70 9.79
N ARG A 110 -13.13 11.34 8.58
CA ARG A 110 -13.53 11.96 7.31
C ARG A 110 -14.61 11.12 6.62
N LYS A 111 -15.48 11.78 5.86
CA LYS A 111 -16.46 11.12 4.99
C LYS A 111 -15.85 10.93 3.61
N ILE A 112 -15.90 9.71 3.08
CA ILE A 112 -15.40 9.36 1.76
C ILE A 112 -16.55 8.73 0.97
N GLY A 113 -16.88 9.30 -0.19
CA GLY A 113 -17.87 8.74 -1.09
C GLY A 113 -17.28 7.60 -1.90
N VAL A 114 -17.82 6.40 -1.77
CA VAL A 114 -17.41 5.24 -2.55
C VAL A 114 -18.52 4.88 -3.52
N ARG A 115 -18.18 4.80 -4.79
CA ARG A 115 -19.05 4.27 -5.84
C ARG A 115 -18.40 3.03 -6.42
N VAL A 116 -19.03 1.87 -6.24
CA VAL A 116 -18.63 0.63 -6.86
C VAL A 116 -19.55 0.34 -8.04
N THR A 117 -18.99 0.26 -9.24
CA THR A 117 -19.69 -0.19 -10.44
C THR A 117 -19.45 -1.69 -10.65
N PRO A 118 -20.40 -2.42 -11.24
CA PRO A 118 -20.20 -3.81 -11.62
C PRO A 118 -19.04 -3.97 -12.62
#